data_AF-A0A937U4P3-F1
#
_entry.id   AF-A0A937U4P3-F1
#
_cell.length_a   1.000
_cell.length_b   1.000
_cell.length_c   1.000
_cell.angle_alpha   90.00
_cell.angle_beta   90.00
_cell.angle_gamma   90.00
#
_symmetry.space_group_name_H-M   'P 1'
#
loop_
_entity.id
_entity.type
_entity.pdbx_description
1 polymer ?
#
loop_
_entity_poly.entity_id
_entity_poly.type
_entity_poly.pdbx_seq_one_letter_code
_entity_poly.pdbx_strand_id
1 'polypeptide(L)'
;MTVMTQVINEKLIEDVKGSIREKDREFLMKLTDEMRPADLADLIEHLDTDERLFVFKLFEPEGAGEILVEIESPVQEHILDTLDNKAISEIVEELDSDDAADLVGDLPEERAKEIIKAVEDDV
;
A
#
# COMPACT_ATOMS: atom_id res chain seq x y z
N MET A 1 16.97 2.16 -10.82
CA MET A 1 16.75 0.81 -11.37
C MET A 1 15.66 0.89 -12.42
N THR A 2 15.63 -0.01 -13.40
CA THR A 2 14.52 -0.08 -14.38
C THR A 2 13.43 -0.95 -13.78
N VAL A 3 12.34 -0.34 -13.32
CA VAL A 3 11.12 -1.06 -12.91
C VAL A 3 10.54 -1.80 -14.12
N MET A 4 10.14 -3.05 -13.94
CA MET A 4 9.60 -3.88 -15.03
C MET A 4 8.09 -4.00 -14.86
N THR A 5 7.34 -3.76 -15.94
CA THR A 5 5.90 -4.06 -15.96
C THR A 5 5.69 -5.56 -15.88
N GLN A 6 5.07 -6.02 -14.79
CA GLN A 6 4.75 -7.44 -14.60
C GLN A 6 3.29 -7.69 -14.97
N VAL A 7 3.03 -8.73 -15.76
CA VAL A 7 1.66 -9.17 -16.03
C VAL A 7 1.21 -10.05 -14.88
N ILE A 8 0.24 -9.57 -14.11
CA ILE A 8 -0.38 -10.34 -13.02
C ILE A 8 -1.09 -11.55 -13.62
N ASN A 9 -0.70 -12.74 -13.17
CA ASN A 9 -1.22 -14.01 -13.65
C ASN A 9 -1.35 -15.00 -12.48
N GLU A 10 -2.14 -16.05 -12.69
CA GLU A 10 -2.46 -17.04 -11.65
C GLU A 10 -1.20 -17.66 -11.02
N LYS A 11 -0.16 -17.95 -11.81
CA LYS A 11 1.09 -18.51 -11.31
C LYS A 11 1.82 -17.53 -10.37
N LEU A 12 1.88 -16.24 -10.73
CA LEU A 12 2.50 -15.21 -9.88
C LEU A 12 1.76 -15.10 -8.54
N ILE A 13 0.43 -15.09 -8.58
CA ILE A 13 -0.41 -15.04 -7.38
C ILE A 13 -0.16 -16.27 -6.51
N GLU A 14 -0.12 -17.47 -7.10
CA GLU A 14 0.19 -18.71 -6.37
C GLU A 14 1.59 -18.68 -5.73
N ASP A 15 2.60 -18.19 -6.44
CA ASP A 15 3.98 -18.05 -5.96
C ASP A 15 4.03 -17.07 -4.76
N VAL A 16 3.33 -15.94 -4.84
CA VAL A 16 3.21 -14.96 -3.74
C VAL A 16 2.51 -15.60 -2.53
N LYS A 17 1.36 -16.24 -2.73
CA LYS A 17 0.62 -16.91 -1.64
C LYS A 17 1.41 -18.05 -1.01
N GLY A 18 2.20 -18.79 -1.79
CA GLY A 18 3.15 -19.78 -1.30
C GLY A 18 4.18 -19.13 -0.38
N SER A 19 4.79 -18.04 -0.83
CA SER A 19 5.82 -17.31 -0.10
C SER A 19 5.31 -16.68 1.20
N ILE A 20 4.07 -16.16 1.21
CA ILE A 20 3.41 -15.66 2.42
C ILE A 20 3.24 -16.80 3.44
N ARG A 21 2.75 -17.96 3.00
CA ARG A 21 2.56 -19.14 3.87
C ARG A 21 3.86 -19.66 4.45
N GLU A 22 4.92 -19.64 3.66
CA GLU A 22 6.27 -20.05 4.08
C GLU A 22 7.01 -18.95 4.86
N LYS A 23 6.44 -17.75 4.95
CA LYS A 23 7.06 -16.54 5.52
C LYS A 23 8.40 -16.19 4.86
N ASP A 24 8.53 -16.48 3.56
CA ASP A 24 9.70 -16.12 2.77
C ASP A 24 9.65 -14.64 2.38
N ARG A 25 9.98 -13.80 3.36
CA ARG A 25 10.02 -12.34 3.20
C ARG A 25 11.09 -11.90 2.21
N GLU A 26 12.20 -12.62 2.13
CA GLU A 26 13.30 -12.25 1.24
C GLU A 26 12.87 -12.41 -0.22
N PHE A 27 12.19 -13.52 -0.53
CA PHE A 27 11.63 -13.72 -1.86
C PHE A 27 10.57 -12.67 -2.20
N LEU A 28 9.64 -12.41 -1.27
CA LEU A 28 8.59 -11.40 -1.47
C LEU A 28 9.19 -10.03 -1.74
N MET A 29 10.13 -9.57 -0.92
CA MET A 29 10.81 -8.28 -1.14
C MET A 29 11.50 -8.21 -2.50
N LYS A 30 12.24 -9.25 -2.91
CA LYS A 30 12.89 -9.26 -4.23
C LYS A 30 11.89 -9.22 -5.38
N LEU A 31 10.79 -9.95 -5.25
CA LEU A 31 9.75 -9.98 -6.27
C LEU A 31 9.06 -8.62 -6.38
N THR A 32 8.75 -7.99 -5.24
CA THR A 32 8.02 -6.72 -5.21
C THR A 32 8.89 -5.51 -5.56
N ASP A 33 10.19 -5.53 -5.25
CA ASP A 33 11.14 -4.43 -5.55
C ASP A 33 11.32 -4.19 -7.07
N GLU A 34 11.02 -5.19 -7.89
CA GLU A 34 11.08 -5.07 -9.35
C GLU A 34 9.77 -4.60 -10.00
N MET A 35 8.69 -4.49 -9.22
CA MET A 35 7.34 -4.16 -9.70
C MET A 35 7.06 -2.65 -9.60
N ARG A 36 6.20 -2.16 -10.49
CA ARG A 36 5.69 -0.78 -10.39
C ARG A 36 4.57 -0.71 -9.34
N PRO A 37 4.31 0.47 -8.75
CA PRO A 37 3.21 0.64 -7.80
C PRO A 37 1.86 0.13 -8.32
N ALA A 38 1.49 0.46 -9.56
CA ALA A 38 0.26 -0.04 -10.18
C ALA A 38 0.21 -1.57 -10.34
N ASP A 39 1.34 -2.22 -10.62
CA ASP A 39 1.38 -3.69 -10.73
C ASP A 39 1.29 -4.33 -9.33
N LEU A 40 1.83 -3.67 -8.30
CA LEU A 40 1.70 -4.10 -6.90
C LEU A 40 0.29 -3.91 -6.35
N ALA A 41 -0.38 -2.82 -6.71
CA ALA A 41 -1.78 -2.57 -6.41
C ALA A 41 -2.66 -3.69 -7.00
N ASP A 42 -2.49 -4.00 -8.29
CA ASP A 42 -3.20 -5.10 -8.96
C ASP A 42 -2.93 -6.45 -8.27
N LEU A 43 -1.67 -6.75 -7.91
CA LEU A 43 -1.35 -7.94 -7.13
C LEU A 43 -2.08 -7.97 -5.77
N ILE A 44 -2.05 -6.87 -5.01
CA ILE A 44 -2.69 -6.73 -3.70
C ILE A 44 -4.19 -6.96 -3.77
N GLU A 45 -4.85 -6.50 -4.82
CA GLU A 45 -6.29 -6.67 -5.03
C GLU A 45 -6.68 -8.14 -5.24
N HIS A 46 -5.79 -8.94 -5.83
CA HIS A 46 -5.97 -10.38 -6.04
C HIS A 46 -5.67 -11.24 -4.79
N LEU A 47 -5.07 -10.66 -3.75
CA LEU A 47 -4.79 -11.33 -2.48
C LEU A 47 -5.99 -11.27 -1.54
N ASP A 48 -6.10 -12.23 -0.61
CA ASP A 48 -7.09 -12.12 0.45
C ASP A 48 -6.72 -11.03 1.47
N THR A 49 -7.63 -10.73 2.40
CA THR A 49 -7.49 -9.66 3.39
C THR A 49 -6.22 -9.75 4.23
N ASP A 50 -5.84 -10.95 4.67
CA ASP A 50 -4.66 -11.11 5.53
C ASP A 50 -3.37 -11.05 4.70
N GLU A 51 -3.40 -11.66 3.51
CA GLU A 51 -2.30 -11.65 2.55
C GLU A 51 -1.98 -10.24 2.05
N ARG A 52 -2.98 -9.43 1.67
CA ARG A 52 -2.75 -8.06 1.20
C ARG A 52 -2.13 -7.17 2.26
N LEU A 53 -2.61 -7.26 3.51
CA LEU A 53 -2.05 -6.47 4.61
C LEU A 53 -0.63 -6.91 4.94
N PHE A 54 -0.34 -8.20 4.81
CA PHE A 54 1.01 -8.70 5.00
C PHE A 54 1.96 -8.13 3.95
N VAL A 55 1.57 -8.15 2.67
CA VAL A 55 2.38 -7.62 1.56
C VAL A 55 2.52 -6.11 1.65
N PHE A 56 1.44 -5.37 1.87
CA PHE A 56 1.45 -3.91 2.01
C PHE A 56 2.38 -3.44 3.14
N LYS A 57 2.43 -4.17 4.27
CA LYS A 57 3.32 -3.84 5.40
C LYS A 57 4.80 -4.17 5.17
N LEU A 58 5.18 -4.65 3.99
CA LEU A 58 6.59 -4.82 3.62
C LEU A 58 7.22 -3.51 3.13
N PHE A 59 6.42 -2.51 2.77
CA PHE A 59 6.88 -1.25 2.19
C PHE A 59 7.04 -0.17 3.26
N GLU A 60 8.06 0.66 3.10
CA GLU A 60 8.22 1.91 3.86
C GLU A 60 7.17 2.94 3.41
N PRO A 61 6.91 4.00 4.19
CA PRO A 61 5.83 4.95 3.92
C PRO A 61 5.80 5.52 2.49
N GLU A 62 6.97 5.87 1.93
CA GLU A 62 7.12 6.37 0.55
C GLU A 62 6.53 5.39 -0.47
N GLY A 63 7.03 4.16 -0.51
CA GLY A 63 6.54 3.13 -1.43
C GLY A 63 5.09 2.70 -1.11
N ALA A 64 4.71 2.71 0.17
CA ALA A 64 3.34 2.39 0.57
C ALA A 64 2.34 3.43 0.06
N GLY A 65 2.70 4.72 0.03
CA GLY A 65 1.91 5.79 -0.55
C GLY A 65 1.68 5.60 -2.05
N GLU A 66 2.75 5.42 -2.82
CA GLU A 66 2.66 5.19 -4.27
C GLU A 66 1.79 3.97 -4.61
N ILE A 67 1.86 2.90 -3.81
CA ILE A 67 1.02 1.72 -4.01
C ILE A 67 -0.44 2.03 -3.64
N LEU A 68 -0.67 2.73 -2.54
CA LEU A 68 -2.01 2.97 -2.02
C LEU A 68 -2.88 3.82 -2.94
N VAL A 69 -2.29 4.82 -3.62
CA VAL A 69 -3.01 5.68 -4.57
C VAL A 69 -3.44 4.94 -5.84
N GLU A 70 -2.76 3.85 -6.18
CA GLU A 70 -3.07 3.01 -7.34
C GLU A 70 -4.11 1.91 -7.03
N ILE A 71 -4.41 1.65 -5.75
CA ILE A 71 -5.37 0.62 -5.32
C ILE A 71 -6.80 1.14 -5.47
N GLU A 72 -7.68 0.34 -6.09
CA GLU A 72 -9.08 0.67 -6.22
C GLU A 72 -9.87 0.51 -4.89
N SER A 73 -10.82 1.41 -4.64
CA SER A 73 -11.88 1.19 -3.64
C SER A 73 -12.70 -0.04 -4.05
N PRO A 74 -13.02 -0.99 -3.15
CA PRO A 74 -13.03 -0.91 -1.68
C PRO A 74 -11.76 -1.46 -0.99
N VAL A 75 -10.74 -1.88 -1.75
CA VAL A 75 -9.53 -2.47 -1.17
C VAL A 75 -8.71 -1.43 -0.43
N GLN A 76 -8.59 -0.24 -1.00
CA GLN A 76 -7.90 0.90 -0.39
C GLN A 76 -8.52 1.27 0.98
N GLU A 77 -9.85 1.43 1.02
CA GLU A 77 -10.60 1.71 2.26
C GLU A 77 -10.31 0.66 3.34
N HIS A 78 -10.34 -0.62 2.98
CA HIS A 78 -10.05 -1.69 3.92
C HIS A 78 -8.61 -1.62 4.46
N ILE A 79 -7.63 -1.28 3.63
CA ILE A 79 -6.24 -1.11 4.07
C ILE A 79 -6.16 0.06 5.04
N LEU A 80 -6.70 1.22 4.67
CA LEU A 80 -6.74 2.42 5.51
C LEU A 80 -7.40 2.14 6.87
N ASP A 81 -8.51 1.42 6.92
CA ASP A 81 -9.20 1.05 8.16
C ASP A 81 -8.36 0.17 9.11
N THR A 82 -7.33 -0.50 8.60
CA THR A 82 -6.45 -1.36 9.40
C THR A 82 -5.18 -0.67 9.87
N LEU A 83 -4.82 0.46 9.27
CA LEU A 83 -3.67 1.27 9.67
C LEU A 83 -4.04 2.16 10.85
N ASP A 84 -3.07 2.48 11.70
CA ASP A 84 -3.26 3.53 12.68
C ASP A 84 -3.04 4.90 12.04
N ASN A 85 -3.45 5.96 12.73
CA ASN A 85 -3.32 7.32 12.20
C ASN A 85 -1.86 7.72 11.99
N LYS A 86 -0.92 7.19 12.78
CA LYS A 86 0.50 7.51 12.63
C LYS A 86 1.04 6.98 11.30
N ALA A 87 0.73 5.72 10.97
CA ALA A 87 1.13 5.13 9.69
C ALA A 87 0.49 5.88 8.50
N ILE A 88 -0.76 6.31 8.61
CA ILE A 88 -1.40 7.10 7.56
C ILE A 88 -0.74 8.47 7.41
N SER A 89 -0.45 9.17 8.51
CA SER A 89 0.25 10.45 8.45
C SER A 89 1.62 10.34 7.80
N GLU A 90 2.41 9.32 8.17
CA GLU A 90 3.70 9.04 7.53
C GLU A 90 3.56 8.77 6.03
N ILE A 91 2.51 8.05 5.60
CA ILE A 91 2.25 7.82 4.16
C ILE A 91 1.86 9.12 3.46
N VAL A 92 0.96 9.90 4.06
CA VAL A 92 0.44 11.16 3.50
C VAL A 92 1.56 12.20 3.33
N GLU A 93 2.56 12.21 4.21
CA GLU A 93 3.73 13.09 4.13
C GLU A 93 4.62 12.81 2.92
N GLU A 94 4.66 11.57 2.45
CA GLU A 94 5.48 11.16 1.31
C GLU A 94 4.75 11.31 -0.04
N LEU A 95 3.44 11.59 -0.02
CA LEU A 95 2.63 11.77 -1.22
C LEU A 95 2.73 13.19 -1.79
N ASP A 96 2.52 13.29 -3.10
CA ASP A 96 2.26 14.58 -3.75
C ASP A 96 0.98 15.22 -3.18
N SER A 97 0.92 16.55 -3.17
CA SER A 97 -0.14 17.27 -2.43
C SER A 97 -1.56 16.99 -2.93
N ASP A 98 -1.74 16.64 -4.20
CA ASP A 98 -3.02 16.23 -4.77
C ASP A 98 -3.40 14.81 -4.37
N ASP A 99 -2.48 13.84 -4.48
CA ASP A 99 -2.70 12.47 -4.04
C ASP A 99 -2.97 12.39 -2.53
N ALA A 100 -2.23 13.17 -1.74
CA ALA A 100 -2.45 13.32 -0.30
C ALA A 100 -3.85 13.88 0.01
N ALA A 101 -4.30 14.89 -0.76
CA ALA A 101 -5.61 15.50 -0.57
C ALA A 101 -6.74 14.52 -0.92
N ASP A 102 -6.59 13.74 -1.98
CA ASP A 102 -7.55 12.72 -2.39
C ASP A 102 -7.63 11.60 -1.34
N LEU A 103 -6.48 11.04 -0.92
CA LEU A 103 -6.42 9.97 0.10
C LEU A 103 -7.03 10.41 1.44
N VAL A 104 -6.70 11.61 1.91
CA VAL A 104 -7.27 12.16 3.15
C VAL A 104 -8.76 12.46 3.00
N GLY A 105 -9.20 12.87 1.80
CA GLY A 105 -10.60 13.13 1.47
C GLY A 105 -11.49 11.90 1.56
N ASP A 106 -10.95 10.71 1.34
CA ASP A 106 -11.66 9.43 1.43
C ASP A 106 -11.78 8.89 2.86
N LEU A 107 -11.09 9.50 3.83
CA LEU A 107 -11.20 9.11 5.24
C LEU A 107 -12.45 9.68 5.92
N PRO A 108 -12.96 9.01 6.98
CA PRO A 108 -13.97 9.61 7.84
C PRO A 108 -13.52 10.97 8.39
N GLU A 109 -14.43 11.95 8.43
CA GLU A 109 -14.12 13.36 8.75
C GLU A 109 -13.24 13.54 10.00
N GLU A 110 -13.57 12.83 11.09
CA GLU A 110 -12.81 12.93 12.34
C GLU A 110 -11.38 12.41 12.19
N ARG A 111 -11.20 11.34 11.41
CA ARG A 111 -9.90 10.76 11.13
C ARG A 111 -9.08 11.66 10.22
N ALA A 112 -9.68 12.19 9.16
CA ALA A 112 -9.05 13.17 8.27
C ALA A 112 -8.49 14.38 9.04
N LYS A 113 -9.26 14.94 9.99
CA LYS A 113 -8.80 16.03 10.87
C LYS A 113 -7.59 15.65 11.71
N GLU A 114 -7.56 14.44 12.26
CA GLU A 114 -6.43 13.95 13.05
C GLU A 114 -5.17 13.80 12.19
N ILE A 115 -5.31 13.27 10.96
CA ILE A 115 -4.19 13.13 10.02
C ILE A 115 -3.65 14.50 9.61
N ILE A 116 -4.51 15.43 9.18
CA ILE A 116 -4.10 16.78 8.77
C ILE A 116 -3.33 17.46 9.90
N LYS A 117 -3.85 17.39 11.12
CA LYS A 117 -3.18 17.99 12.27
C LYS A 117 -1.81 17.37 12.54
N ALA A 118 -1.69 16.04 12.43
CA ALA A 118 -0.41 15.37 12.66
C ALA A 118 0.65 15.83 11.64
N VAL A 119 0.29 15.91 10.36
CA VAL A 119 1.20 16.37 9.30
C VAL A 119 1.58 17.85 9.50
N GLU A 120 0.65 18.71 9.95
CA GLU A 120 0.93 20.12 10.26
C GLU A 120 1.84 20.31 11.49
N ASP A 121 1.80 19.38 12.46
CA ASP A 121 2.60 19.47 13.69
C ASP A 121 4.06 18.98 13.48
N ASP A 122 4.33 18.18 12.44
CA ASP A 122 5.68 17.66 12.10
C ASP A 122 6.52 18.63 11.21
N VAL A 123 5.92 19.72 10.67
CA VAL A 123 6.57 20.72 9.78
C VAL A 123 7.10 21.99 10.47
#